data_AF-A0A8H3DFT9-F1
#
_entry.id   AF-A0A8H3DFT9-F1
#
_cell.length_a   1.000
_cell.length_b   1.000
_cell.length_c   1.000
_cell.angle_alpha   90.00
_cell.angle_beta   90.00
_cell.angle_gamma   90.00
#
_symmetry.space_group_name_H-M   'P 1'
#
loop_
_entity.id
_entity.type
_entity.pdbx_description
1 polymer ?
#
loop_
_entity_poly.entity_id
_entity_poly.type
_entity_poly.pdbx_seq_one_letter_code
_entity_poly.pdbx_strand_id
1 'polypeptide(L)'
;MEDALNVLVAMAAIYFAYRWLSRDTGARAGGNARPATVLGFTPKNVTPEMIASVRSAFPQESIDNIRYDLLKSGSVEITSNKILERGALDRPPPAYFTLYPQTPAADVTTTDTPAPSATANTSAKAASLISRYGLENRAKEDSGTEFSDKAAWEDSAAKREASLKERKAQMILAARQRLLAQQSQSQSPS
;
A
#
# COMPACT_ATOMS: atom_id res chain seq x y z
N MET A 1 17.74 -6.48 56.18
CA MET A 1 16.55 -6.61 55.30
C MET A 1 16.78 -5.94 53.94
N GLU A 2 17.72 -4.98 53.86
CA GLU A 2 18.11 -4.28 52.62
C GLU A 2 18.84 -5.18 51.62
N ASP A 3 19.68 -6.11 52.08
CA ASP A 3 20.37 -7.08 51.20
C ASP A 3 19.38 -7.95 50.41
N ALA A 4 18.28 -8.37 51.04
CA ALA A 4 17.25 -9.15 50.36
C ALA A 4 16.54 -8.34 49.26
N LEU A 5 16.42 -7.01 49.45
CA LEU A 5 15.83 -6.11 48.46
C LEU A 5 16.77 -5.93 47.26
N ASN A 6 18.07 -5.73 47.50
CA ASN A 6 19.07 -5.60 46.45
C ASN A 6 19.21 -6.89 45.62
N VAL A 7 19.18 -8.06 46.26
CA VAL A 7 19.22 -9.35 45.56
C VAL A 7 17.98 -9.54 44.67
N LEU A 8 16.81 -9.13 45.14
CA LEU A 8 15.56 -9.21 44.36
C LEU A 8 15.59 -8.26 43.14
N VAL A 9 16.10 -7.04 43.31
CA VAL A 9 16.28 -6.07 42.21
C VAL A 9 17.30 -6.58 41.19
N ALA A 10 18.43 -7.16 41.64
CA ALA A 10 19.44 -7.73 40.76
C ALA A 10 18.90 -8.91 39.95
N MET A 11 18.14 -9.81 40.57
CA MET A 11 17.44 -10.91 39.88
C MET A 11 16.43 -10.40 38.84
N ALA A 12 15.66 -9.36 39.17
CA ALA A 12 14.71 -8.75 38.25
C ALA A 12 15.41 -8.09 37.06
N ALA A 13 16.53 -7.40 37.28
CA ALA A 13 17.34 -6.78 36.23
C ALA A 13 17.95 -7.83 35.29
N ILE A 14 18.50 -8.93 35.84
CA ILE A 14 19.05 -10.04 35.05
C ILE A 14 17.93 -10.74 34.26
N TYR A 15 16.76 -10.97 34.88
CA TYR A 15 15.61 -11.54 34.18
C TYR A 15 15.13 -10.63 33.05
N PHE A 16 15.04 -9.32 33.27
CA PHE A 16 14.67 -8.37 32.22
C PHE A 16 15.72 -8.28 31.11
N ALA A 17 17.01 -8.28 31.46
CA ALA A 17 18.10 -8.30 30.49
C ALA A 17 18.09 -9.60 29.68
N TYR A 18 17.89 -10.75 30.32
CA TYR A 18 17.76 -12.05 29.65
C TYR A 18 16.48 -12.12 28.82
N ARG A 19 15.35 -11.59 29.30
CA ARG A 19 14.08 -11.54 28.58
C ARG A 19 14.14 -10.59 27.40
N TRP A 20 14.86 -9.47 27.51
CA TRP A 20 15.07 -8.51 26.43
C TRP A 20 16.05 -9.10 25.41
N LEU A 21 17.21 -9.57 25.84
CA LEU A 21 18.20 -10.21 24.98
C LEU A 21 17.67 -11.49 24.33
N SER A 22 16.83 -12.28 25.03
CA SER A 22 16.19 -13.47 24.45
C SER A 22 15.00 -13.16 23.55
N ARG A 23 14.41 -11.95 23.64
CA ARG A 23 13.43 -11.47 22.64
C ARG A 23 14.14 -11.15 21.31
N ASP A 24 15.38 -10.68 21.37
CA ASP A 24 16.19 -10.38 20.18
C ASP A 24 16.84 -11.63 19.55
N THR A 25 17.16 -12.67 20.34
CA THR A 25 17.66 -13.95 19.81
C THR A 25 16.57 -14.85 19.21
N GLY A 26 15.29 -14.50 19.41
CA GLY A 26 14.13 -15.16 18.78
C GLY A 26 13.85 -14.71 17.34
N ALA A 27 14.64 -13.79 16.77
CA ALA A 27 14.43 -13.26 15.42
C ALA A 27 15.31 -13.92 14.33
N ARG A 28 15.55 -15.23 14.41
CA ARG A 28 16.32 -15.97 13.37
C ARG A 28 15.74 -17.30 12.89
N ALA A 29 14.52 -17.66 13.28
CA ALA A 29 13.86 -18.84 12.73
C ALA A 29 12.33 -18.66 12.70
N GLY A 30 11.83 -17.88 11.76
CA GLY A 30 10.39 -17.72 11.58
C GLY A 30 10.00 -16.69 10.53
N GLY A 31 9.58 -17.16 9.35
CA GLY A 31 8.42 -16.57 8.68
C GLY A 31 8.61 -15.77 7.40
N ASN A 32 9.75 -15.11 7.15
CA ASN A 32 9.94 -14.36 5.90
C ASN A 32 11.33 -14.66 5.33
N ALA A 33 11.39 -15.60 4.38
CA ALA A 33 12.59 -15.79 3.57
C ALA A 33 12.97 -14.43 2.95
N ARG A 34 14.20 -13.97 3.22
CA ARG A 34 14.68 -12.70 2.68
C ARG A 34 14.53 -12.75 1.16
N PRO A 35 13.95 -11.73 0.51
CA PRO A 35 13.66 -11.80 -0.92
C PRO A 35 14.94 -11.99 -1.74
N ALA A 36 16.08 -11.52 -1.22
CA ALA A 36 17.40 -11.77 -1.80
C ALA A 36 17.82 -13.25 -1.81
N THR A 37 17.43 -14.04 -0.80
CA THR A 37 17.74 -15.47 -0.73
C THR A 37 16.85 -16.29 -1.66
N VAL A 38 15.61 -15.86 -1.89
CA VAL A 38 14.64 -16.54 -2.77
C VAL A 38 14.90 -16.24 -4.24
N LEU A 39 15.29 -14.99 -4.57
CA LEU A 39 15.53 -14.56 -5.95
C LEU A 39 16.98 -14.73 -6.41
N GLY A 40 17.92 -14.96 -5.49
CA GLY A 40 19.36 -15.08 -5.81
C GLY A 40 20.06 -13.76 -6.15
N PHE A 41 19.37 -12.63 -6.00
CA PHE A 41 19.93 -11.28 -6.17
C PHE A 41 19.21 -10.30 -5.24
N THR A 42 19.85 -9.18 -4.91
CA THR A 42 19.23 -8.12 -4.11
C THR A 42 18.17 -7.39 -4.96
N PRO A 43 16.88 -7.50 -4.64
CA PRO A 43 15.84 -6.82 -5.39
C PRO A 43 15.97 -5.30 -5.23
N LYS A 44 15.93 -4.58 -6.34
CA LYS A 44 15.87 -3.12 -6.37
C LYS A 44 14.43 -2.63 -6.18
N ASN A 45 14.27 -1.37 -5.77
CA ASN A 45 12.94 -0.79 -5.61
C ASN A 45 12.27 -0.62 -6.97
N VAL A 46 11.13 -1.29 -7.16
CA VAL A 46 10.32 -1.21 -8.38
C VAL A 46 9.01 -0.52 -8.04
N THR A 47 8.71 0.59 -8.73
CA THR A 47 7.44 1.29 -8.60
C THR A 47 6.47 0.84 -9.69
N PRO A 48 5.14 0.90 -9.45
CA PRO A 48 4.15 0.57 -10.47
C PRO A 48 4.25 1.47 -11.72
N GLU A 49 4.68 2.72 -11.56
CA GLU A 49 4.92 3.66 -12.66
C GLU A 49 6.01 3.18 -13.62
N MET A 50 7.09 2.59 -13.09
CA MET A 50 8.16 2.02 -13.92
C MET A 50 7.64 0.85 -14.77
N ILE A 51 6.80 0.00 -14.18
CA ILE A 51 6.19 -1.13 -14.88
C ILE A 51 5.22 -0.62 -15.95
N ALA A 52 4.39 0.37 -15.64
CA ALA A 52 3.44 0.96 -16.57
C ALA A 52 4.13 1.63 -17.77
N SER A 53 5.25 2.32 -17.53
CA SER A 53 6.05 2.95 -18.58
C SER A 53 6.69 1.93 -19.54
N VAL A 54 7.24 0.83 -19.03
CA VAL A 54 7.77 -0.24 -19.90
C VAL A 54 6.63 -0.93 -20.64
N ARG A 55 5.50 -1.18 -19.97
CA ARG A 55 4.33 -1.86 -20.55
C ARG A 55 3.65 -1.05 -21.65
N SER A 56 3.64 0.28 -21.57
CA SER A 56 3.08 1.14 -22.61
C SER A 56 3.95 1.15 -23.88
N ALA A 57 5.27 1.07 -23.73
CA ALA A 57 6.21 0.93 -24.85
C ALA A 57 6.21 -0.49 -25.45
N PHE A 58 6.05 -1.51 -24.60
CA PHE A 58 6.12 -2.93 -24.99
C PHE A 58 4.89 -3.71 -24.50
N PRO A 59 3.73 -3.56 -25.16
CA PRO A 59 2.49 -4.26 -24.78
C PRO A 59 2.56 -5.79 -24.99
N GLN A 60 3.54 -6.29 -25.74
CA GLN A 60 3.80 -7.71 -25.94
C GLN A 60 4.45 -8.38 -24.73
N GLU A 61 5.14 -7.63 -23.85
CA GLU A 61 5.88 -8.18 -22.72
C GLU A 61 5.02 -8.31 -21.47
N SER A 62 5.06 -9.47 -20.80
CA SER A 62 4.24 -9.71 -19.62
C SER A 62 4.64 -8.82 -18.43
N ILE A 63 3.67 -8.45 -17.60
CA ILE A 63 3.89 -7.61 -16.40
C ILE A 63 4.88 -8.28 -15.43
N ASP A 64 4.81 -9.61 -15.31
CA ASP A 64 5.71 -10.37 -14.45
C ASP A 64 7.16 -10.37 -14.96
N ASN A 65 7.36 -10.50 -16.27
CA ASN A 65 8.69 -10.45 -16.87
C ASN A 65 9.31 -9.05 -16.67
N ILE A 66 8.52 -8.00 -16.93
CA ILE A 66 8.94 -6.61 -16.75
C ILE A 66 9.33 -6.34 -15.30
N ARG A 67 8.49 -6.75 -14.34
CA ARG A 67 8.77 -6.57 -12.91
C ARG A 67 10.00 -7.36 -12.49
N TYR A 68 10.18 -8.60 -12.96
CA TYR A 68 11.35 -9.40 -12.63
C TYR A 68 12.66 -8.77 -13.12
N ASP A 69 12.69 -8.24 -14.34
CA ASP A 69 13.89 -7.58 -14.85
C ASP A 69 14.12 -6.22 -14.18
N LEU A 70 13.06 -5.45 -13.89
CA LEU A 70 13.16 -4.22 -13.09
C LEU A 70 13.69 -4.49 -11.68
N LEU A 71 13.37 -5.62 -11.05
CA LEU A 71 13.95 -6.00 -9.76
C LEU A 71 15.48 -6.20 -9.86
N LYS A 72 15.99 -6.59 -11.03
CA LYS A 72 17.42 -6.83 -11.29
C LYS A 72 18.14 -5.57 -11.77
N SER A 73 17.58 -4.86 -12.74
CA SER A 73 18.15 -3.66 -13.36
C SER A 73 17.91 -2.40 -12.52
N GLY A 74 16.70 -2.24 -11.97
CA GLY A 74 16.23 -1.07 -11.23
C GLY A 74 16.06 0.18 -12.09
N SER A 75 16.11 0.06 -13.43
CA SER A 75 15.91 1.18 -14.35
C SER A 75 15.04 0.75 -15.52
N VAL A 76 14.11 1.64 -15.87
CA VAL A 76 13.24 1.50 -17.05
C VAL A 76 14.07 1.49 -18.32
N GLU A 77 15.08 2.35 -18.42
CA GLU A 77 15.91 2.51 -19.63
C GLU A 77 16.73 1.25 -19.92
N ILE A 78 17.34 0.67 -18.88
CA ILE A 78 18.11 -0.58 -19.00
C ILE A 78 17.19 -1.74 -19.42
N THR A 79 16.01 -1.82 -18.82
CA THR A 79 15.00 -2.84 -19.14
C THR A 79 14.53 -2.69 -20.59
N SER A 80 14.21 -1.47 -21.01
CA SER A 80 13.80 -1.16 -22.39
C SER A 80 14.90 -1.47 -23.41
N ASN A 81 16.16 -1.10 -23.15
CA ASN A 81 17.27 -1.42 -24.04
C ASN A 81 17.46 -2.94 -24.16
N LYS A 82 17.36 -3.66 -23.05
CA LYS A 82 17.44 -5.13 -23.06
C LYS A 82 16.31 -5.79 -23.86
N ILE A 83 15.09 -5.24 -23.81
CA ILE A 83 13.98 -5.68 -24.65
C ILE A 83 14.29 -5.44 -26.13
N LEU A 84 14.90 -4.29 -26.48
CA LEU A 84 15.29 -3.99 -27.85
C LEU A 84 16.41 -4.90 -28.37
N GLU A 85 17.41 -5.20 -27.54
CA GLU A 85 18.54 -6.06 -27.90
C GLU A 85 18.17 -7.54 -28.02
N ARG A 86 17.35 -8.06 -27.09
CA ARG A 86 17.00 -9.49 -27.02
C ARG A 86 15.65 -9.83 -27.64
N GLY A 87 14.80 -8.83 -27.89
CA GLY A 87 13.42 -9.00 -28.35
C GLY A 87 12.43 -9.47 -27.27
N ALA A 88 12.91 -10.07 -26.18
CA ALA A 88 12.08 -10.56 -25.07
C ALA A 88 12.82 -10.57 -23.73
N LEU A 89 12.06 -10.50 -22.63
CA LEU A 89 12.57 -10.57 -21.26
C LEU A 89 12.73 -12.01 -20.76
N ASP A 90 13.60 -12.18 -19.76
CA ASP A 90 13.82 -13.48 -19.11
C ASP A 90 12.59 -13.90 -18.31
N ARG A 91 12.20 -15.18 -18.43
CA ARG A 91 11.04 -15.70 -17.71
C ARG A 91 11.39 -15.81 -16.23
N PRO A 92 10.57 -15.26 -15.32
CA PRO A 92 10.85 -15.34 -13.89
C PRO A 92 10.89 -16.79 -13.39
N PRO A 93 11.83 -17.13 -12.49
CA PRO A 93 11.92 -18.46 -11.89
C PRO A 93 10.70 -18.74 -10.99
N PRO A 94 10.37 -20.02 -10.72
CA PRO A 94 9.22 -20.38 -9.88
C PRO A 94 9.28 -19.76 -8.47
N ALA A 95 10.49 -19.53 -7.94
CA ALA A 95 10.71 -18.89 -6.66
C ALA A 95 10.16 -17.45 -6.59
N TYR A 96 10.13 -16.73 -7.71
CA TYR A 96 9.59 -15.37 -7.78
C TYR A 96 8.11 -15.31 -7.43
N PHE A 97 7.32 -16.29 -7.89
CA PHE A 97 5.88 -16.32 -7.65
C PHE A 97 5.51 -16.58 -6.18
N THR A 98 6.48 -17.02 -5.36
CA THR A 98 6.28 -17.14 -3.91
C THR A 98 6.28 -15.79 -3.21
N LEU A 99 7.03 -14.81 -3.73
CA LEU A 99 7.11 -13.45 -3.19
C LEU A 99 6.08 -12.53 -3.82
N TYR A 100 5.79 -12.77 -5.10
CA TYR A 100 4.88 -11.97 -5.88
C TYR A 100 3.86 -12.88 -6.55
N PRO A 101 2.72 -13.16 -5.88
CA PRO A 101 1.66 -13.95 -6.48
C PRO A 101 1.17 -13.27 -7.76
N GLN A 102 0.90 -14.08 -8.79
CA GLN A 102 0.26 -13.57 -10.00
C GLN A 102 -1.12 -13.06 -9.61
N THR A 103 -1.37 -11.78 -9.83
CA THR A 103 -2.73 -11.27 -9.88
C THR A 103 -3.38 -11.93 -11.10
N PRO A 104 -4.43 -12.77 -10.95
CA PRO A 104 -5.11 -13.33 -12.10
C PRO A 104 -5.57 -12.16 -12.98
N ALA A 105 -5.10 -12.13 -14.22
CA ALA A 105 -5.57 -11.21 -15.22
C ALA A 105 -7.06 -11.51 -15.43
N ALA A 106 -7.93 -10.62 -15.01
CA ALA A 106 -9.29 -10.60 -15.52
C ALA A 106 -9.18 -10.37 -17.05
N ASP A 107 -9.69 -11.31 -17.82
CA ASP A 107 -9.92 -11.19 -19.26
C ASP A 107 -10.67 -9.88 -19.54
N VAL A 108 -9.96 -8.88 -20.06
CA VAL A 108 -10.57 -7.63 -20.53
C VAL A 108 -11.02 -7.83 -21.98
N THR A 109 -12.17 -8.48 -22.11
CA THR A 109 -12.98 -8.30 -23.32
C THR A 109 -13.60 -6.91 -23.26
N THR A 110 -13.56 -6.24 -24.40
CA THR A 110 -13.89 -4.85 -24.68
C THR A 110 -15.23 -4.38 -24.11
N THR A 111 -15.26 -3.10 -23.72
CA THR A 111 -16.41 -2.19 -23.51
C THR A 111 -16.91 -2.04 -22.07
N ASP A 112 -17.00 -0.77 -21.70
CA ASP A 112 -17.59 -0.15 -20.50
C ASP A 112 -16.73 0.04 -19.24
N THR A 113 -16.29 1.31 -19.09
CA THR A 113 -16.19 2.11 -17.86
C THR A 113 -15.91 1.38 -16.54
N PRO A 114 -14.69 1.49 -15.95
CA PRO A 114 -14.42 0.92 -14.64
C PRO A 114 -14.94 1.84 -13.52
N ALA A 115 -16.01 1.41 -12.87
CA ALA A 115 -16.35 1.82 -11.51
C ALA A 115 -15.29 1.26 -10.52
N PRO A 116 -14.85 2.02 -9.50
CA PRO A 116 -13.86 1.54 -8.55
C PRO A 116 -14.45 0.43 -7.68
N SER A 117 -13.91 -0.78 -7.81
CA SER A 117 -14.24 -1.93 -6.99
C SER A 117 -13.82 -1.70 -5.53
N ALA A 118 -14.80 -1.67 -4.63
CA ALA A 118 -14.58 -1.63 -3.20
C ALA A 118 -13.95 -2.95 -2.73
N THR A 119 -12.73 -2.88 -2.18
CA THR A 119 -12.15 -3.98 -1.41
C THR A 119 -13.04 -4.26 -0.20
N ALA A 120 -13.73 -5.41 -0.24
CA ALA A 120 -14.51 -5.93 0.88
C ALA A 120 -13.55 -6.39 1.99
N ASN A 121 -13.12 -5.43 2.83
CA ASN A 121 -12.51 -5.75 4.11
C ASN A 121 -13.59 -6.32 5.04
N THR A 122 -13.38 -7.56 5.43
CA THR A 122 -14.16 -8.35 6.37
C THR A 122 -14.61 -7.56 7.59
N SER A 123 -15.89 -7.74 7.90
CA SER A 123 -16.66 -7.23 9.03
C SER A 123 -15.89 -7.02 10.35
N ALA A 124 -15.51 -5.77 10.61
CA ALA A 124 -15.75 -5.17 11.92
C ALA A 124 -16.92 -4.22 11.71
N LYS A 125 -17.97 -4.28 12.56
CA LYS A 125 -19.16 -3.40 12.55
C LYS A 125 -18.79 -2.05 11.96
N ALA A 126 -19.40 -1.69 10.83
CA ALA A 126 -19.01 -0.58 9.97
C ALA A 126 -18.87 0.75 10.74
N ALA A 127 -17.71 0.99 11.34
CA ALA A 127 -17.32 2.29 11.83
C ALA A 127 -17.28 3.19 10.60
N SER A 128 -18.25 4.10 10.51
CA SER A 128 -18.38 5.02 9.38
C SER A 128 -17.04 5.70 9.12
N LEU A 129 -16.72 6.00 7.85
CA LEU A 129 -15.48 6.72 7.53
C LEU A 129 -15.37 8.03 8.32
N ILE A 130 -16.50 8.65 8.62
CA ILE A 130 -16.60 9.81 9.51
C ILE A 130 -16.03 9.50 10.90
N SER A 131 -16.43 8.39 11.51
CA SER A 131 -15.93 7.94 12.82
C SER A 131 -14.45 7.53 12.77
N ARG A 132 -13.98 6.95 11.67
CA ARG A 132 -12.56 6.55 11.52
C ARG A 132 -11.62 7.75 11.42
N TYR A 133 -12.09 8.84 10.84
CA TYR A 133 -11.32 10.07 10.64
C TYR A 133 -11.67 11.18 11.64
N GLY A 134 -12.53 10.92 12.64
CA GLY A 134 -12.91 11.91 13.66
C GLY A 134 -13.66 13.12 13.10
N LEU A 135 -14.44 12.94 12.04
CA LEU A 135 -15.08 14.02 11.27
C LEU A 135 -16.50 14.35 11.74
N GLU A 136 -16.94 13.84 12.89
CA GLU A 136 -18.32 13.98 13.37
C GLU A 136 -18.74 15.43 13.64
N ASN A 137 -17.87 16.25 14.22
CA ASN A 137 -18.16 17.66 14.50
C ASN A 137 -18.21 18.48 13.19
N ARG A 138 -17.27 18.26 12.27
CA ARG A 138 -17.22 18.96 10.97
C ARG A 138 -18.41 18.61 10.09
N ALA A 139 -18.87 17.36 10.12
CA ALA A 139 -20.04 16.92 9.36
C ALA A 139 -21.37 17.56 9.83
N LYS A 140 -21.44 18.08 11.07
CA LYS A 140 -22.59 18.83 11.58
C LYS A 140 -22.57 20.31 11.21
N GLU A 141 -21.38 20.89 11.02
CA GLU A 141 -21.19 22.34 10.87
C GLU A 141 -21.00 22.80 9.41
N ASP A 142 -20.56 21.93 8.51
CA ASP A 142 -20.08 22.35 7.18
C ASP A 142 -20.96 21.79 6.04
N SER A 143 -21.84 22.63 5.52
CA SER A 143 -22.78 22.31 4.43
C SER A 143 -22.46 23.04 3.12
N GLY A 144 -21.20 23.35 2.81
CA GLY A 144 -20.94 24.06 1.54
C GLY A 144 -19.52 24.50 1.18
N THR A 145 -18.46 23.86 1.68
CA THR A 145 -17.11 24.22 1.22
C THR A 145 -16.78 23.55 -0.11
N GLU A 146 -16.81 24.34 -1.19
CA GLU A 146 -16.40 23.97 -2.54
C GLU A 146 -14.95 23.47 -2.58
N PHE A 147 -14.76 22.29 -3.18
CA PHE A 147 -13.47 21.61 -3.33
C PHE A 147 -12.57 22.37 -4.32
N SER A 148 -11.52 23.03 -3.81
CA SER A 148 -10.51 23.65 -4.67
C SER A 148 -9.44 22.63 -5.07
N ASP A 149 -9.48 22.17 -6.32
CA ASP A 149 -8.57 21.16 -6.89
C ASP A 149 -7.13 21.64 -7.14
N LYS A 150 -6.80 22.89 -6.82
CA LYS A 150 -5.45 23.45 -7.01
C LYS A 150 -4.53 23.07 -5.86
N ALA A 151 -4.01 21.84 -5.90
CA ALA A 151 -3.04 21.34 -4.92
C ALA A 151 -1.61 21.81 -5.23
N ALA A 152 -1.11 22.81 -4.49
CA ALA A 152 0.31 23.09 -4.41
C ALA A 152 1.00 21.98 -3.61
N TRP A 153 2.07 21.40 -4.15
CA TRP A 153 2.88 20.44 -3.39
C TRP A 153 3.64 21.17 -2.30
N GLU A 154 3.24 20.97 -1.04
CA GLU A 154 3.93 21.51 0.12
C GLU A 154 5.36 20.95 0.21
N ASP A 155 6.33 21.80 0.56
CA ASP A 155 7.77 21.49 0.56
C ASP A 155 8.19 20.54 1.71
N SER A 156 7.48 20.62 2.84
CA SER A 156 7.73 19.81 4.05
C SER A 156 6.87 18.53 4.10
N ALA A 157 7.49 17.41 4.48
CA ALA A 157 6.79 16.13 4.67
C ALA A 157 5.62 16.22 5.66
N ALA A 158 5.79 16.91 6.79
CA ALA A 158 4.74 17.09 7.78
C ALA A 158 3.55 17.89 7.24
N LYS A 159 3.82 18.95 6.45
CA LYS A 159 2.78 19.76 5.79
C LYS A 159 2.07 18.98 4.68
N ARG A 160 2.80 18.14 3.94
CA ARG A 160 2.24 17.26 2.91
C ARG A 160 1.33 16.18 3.51
N GLU A 161 1.71 15.59 4.63
CA GLU A 161 0.83 14.65 5.34
C GLU A 161 -0.43 15.34 5.85
N ALA A 162 -0.31 16.55 6.38
CA ALA A 162 -1.46 17.35 6.83
C ALA A 162 -2.40 17.70 5.66
N SER A 163 -1.87 18.17 4.53
CA SER A 163 -2.67 18.51 3.36
C SER A 163 -3.38 17.30 2.75
N LEU A 164 -2.73 16.13 2.74
CA LEU A 164 -3.35 14.87 2.29
C LEU A 164 -4.47 14.41 3.23
N LYS A 165 -4.30 14.57 4.55
CA LYS A 165 -5.36 14.26 5.53
C LYS A 165 -6.56 15.18 5.35
N GLU A 166 -6.32 16.48 5.17
CA GLU A 166 -7.36 17.48 4.94
C GLU A 166 -8.15 17.18 3.66
N ARG A 167 -7.46 16.89 2.54
CA ARG A 167 -8.11 16.55 1.27
C ARG A 167 -8.97 15.28 1.38
N LYS A 168 -8.50 14.28 2.12
CA LYS A 168 -9.28 13.06 2.40
C LYS A 168 -10.53 13.37 3.23
N ALA A 169 -10.42 14.22 4.24
CA ALA A 169 -11.55 14.62 5.07
C ALA A 169 -12.63 15.33 4.24
N GLN A 170 -12.23 16.28 3.39
CA GLN A 170 -13.14 17.00 2.48
C GLN A 170 -13.82 16.06 1.49
N MET A 171 -13.07 15.13 0.89
CA MET A 171 -13.63 14.14 -0.02
C MET A 171 -14.70 13.26 0.63
N ILE A 172 -14.46 12.82 1.87
CA ILE A 172 -15.43 11.99 2.62
C ILE A 172 -16.72 12.78 2.89
N LEU A 173 -16.60 14.07 3.20
CA LEU A 173 -17.74 14.95 3.42
C LEU A 173 -18.56 15.13 2.13
N ALA A 174 -17.90 15.50 1.03
CA ALA A 174 -18.54 15.68 -0.27
C ALA A 174 -19.22 14.39 -0.77
N ALA A 175 -18.57 13.24 -0.59
CA ALA A 175 -19.15 11.95 -0.94
C ALA A 175 -20.43 11.65 -0.15
N ARG A 176 -20.46 11.98 1.15
CA ARG A 176 -21.66 11.83 1.99
C ARG A 176 -22.81 12.71 1.49
N GLN A 177 -22.54 13.97 1.17
CA GLN A 177 -23.55 14.88 0.63
C GLN A 177 -24.12 14.35 -0.70
N ARG A 178 -23.25 13.90 -1.61
CA ARG A 178 -23.65 13.32 -2.90
C ARG A 178 -24.50 12.06 -2.73
N LEU A 179 -24.18 11.21 -1.75
CA LEU A 179 -24.95 10.00 -1.45
C LEU A 179 -26.35 10.34 -0.94
N LEU A 180 -26.48 11.32 -0.03
CA LEU A 180 -27.79 11.76 0.47
C LEU A 180 -28.66 12.35 -0.65
N ALA A 181 -28.07 13.11 -1.57
CA ALA A 181 -28.77 13.65 -2.75
C ALA A 181 -29.23 12.54 -3.71
N GLN A 182 -28.43 11.49 -3.92
CA GLN A 182 -28.84 10.34 -4.73
C GLN A 182 -29.95 9.52 -4.05
N GLN A 183 -29.89 9.36 -2.73
CA GLN A 183 -30.92 8.63 -1.98
C GLN A 183 -32.28 9.32 -2.09
N SER A 184 -32.35 10.66 -1.93
CA SER A 184 -33.61 11.40 -2.08
C SER A 184 -34.15 11.36 -3.52
N GLN A 185 -33.28 11.38 -4.53
CA GLN A 185 -33.68 11.23 -5.93
C GLN A 185 -34.22 9.82 -6.24
N SER A 186 -33.56 8.77 -5.73
CA SER A 186 -33.97 7.37 -5.96
C SER A 186 -35.23 6.95 -5.18
N GLN A 187 -35.57 7.64 -4.09
CA GLN A 187 -36.79 7.40 -3.30
C GLN A 187 -38.02 8.15 -3.82
N SER A 188 -37.91 8.81 -4.98
CA SER A 188 -39.05 9.42 -5.68
C SER A 188 -39.44 8.61 -6.94
N PRO A 189 -39.94 7.36 -6.84
CA PRO A 189 -40.65 6.74 -7.95
C PRO A 189 -42.06 7.34 -8.04
N SER A 190 -42.46 7.66 -9.28
CA SER A 190 -43.82 8.10 -9.65
C SER A 190 -44.88 7.04 -9.38
#